data_AF-A0A2N2E7L7-F1
#
_entry.id   AF-A0A2N2E7L7-F1
#
_cell.length_a   1.000
_cell.length_b   1.000
_cell.length_c   1.000
_cell.angle_alpha   90.00
_cell.angle_beta   90.00
_cell.angle_gamma   90.00
#
_symmetry.space_group_name_H-M   'P 1'
#
loop_
_entity.id
_entity.type
_entity.pdbx_description
1 polymer ?
#
loop_
_entity_poly.entity_id
_entity_poly.type
_entity_poly.pdbx_seq_one_letter_code
_entity_poly.pdbx_strand_id
1 'polypeptide(L)'
;VKSAFGFSGQKCSACSRAIIVEDVYDEVVSKMVEITKAMKVGNPEDKNTFVGPVNDKNAFDKITSYFEVGEAEGRCVTGGKADGSKGWFIDPTIYVDVASDSRLMQEEIFGPILAVCKVKDFDEALKVANNTEYGLTGAVISNNRMNLEKARNEFHVGNLYFNRKCTGAIVGYQPFGGFNMSGTDSKAGGPDYLILHMQGKTISEAF
;
A
#
# COMPACT_ATOMS: atom_id res chain seq x y z
N VAL A 1 3.00 4.48 -7.67
CA VAL A 1 3.29 3.53 -8.77
C VAL A 1 4.02 2.26 -8.30
N LYS A 2 5.35 2.23 -8.08
CA LYS A 2 6.05 0.97 -7.71
C LYS A 2 5.49 0.28 -6.44
N SER A 3 5.11 1.06 -5.43
CA SER A 3 4.47 0.53 -4.22
C SER A 3 3.10 -0.11 -4.48
N ALA A 4 2.35 0.36 -5.48
CA ALA A 4 1.01 -0.11 -5.80
C ALA A 4 1.05 -1.39 -6.65
N PHE A 5 1.91 -1.41 -7.68
CA PHE A 5 1.83 -2.43 -8.73
C PHE A 5 2.97 -3.45 -8.73
N GLY A 6 4.02 -3.26 -7.92
CA GLY A 6 5.11 -4.25 -7.85
C GLY A 6 4.61 -5.57 -7.25
N PHE A 7 4.81 -6.69 -7.96
CA PHE A 7 4.18 -7.99 -7.67
C PHE A 7 2.64 -7.94 -7.71
N SER A 8 2.11 -7.11 -8.62
CA SER A 8 0.67 -6.95 -8.87
C SER A 8 -0.13 -6.54 -7.62
N GLY A 9 0.51 -5.76 -6.73
CA GLY A 9 -0.12 -5.29 -5.49
C GLY A 9 -0.35 -6.35 -4.42
N GLN A 10 0.15 -7.57 -4.61
CA GLN A 10 -0.03 -8.71 -3.70
C GLN A 10 0.94 -8.65 -2.52
N LYS A 11 0.86 -7.57 -1.74
CA LYS A 11 1.70 -7.33 -0.55
C LYS A 11 0.86 -6.62 0.50
N CYS A 12 1.00 -7.03 1.75
CA CYS A 12 0.42 -6.28 2.88
C CYS A 12 0.99 -4.84 2.95
N SER A 13 2.23 -4.63 2.48
CA SER A 13 2.87 -3.30 2.41
C SER A 13 2.53 -2.48 1.16
N ALA A 14 1.69 -3.00 0.25
CA ALA A 14 1.36 -2.32 -0.99
C ALA A 14 0.66 -0.98 -0.73
N CYS A 15 0.89 -0.02 -1.62
CA CYS A 15 0.16 1.25 -1.60
C CYS A 15 -1.12 1.08 -2.40
N SER A 16 -2.22 0.73 -1.73
CA SER A 16 -3.57 0.70 -2.31
C SER A 16 -4.25 2.06 -2.32
N ARG A 17 -3.75 3.02 -1.51
CA ARG A 17 -4.29 4.38 -1.37
C ARG A 17 -3.21 5.42 -1.64
N ALA A 18 -3.51 6.42 -2.46
CA ALA A 18 -2.71 7.62 -2.63
C ALA A 18 -3.53 8.85 -2.22
N ILE A 19 -3.07 9.58 -1.21
CA ILE A 19 -3.73 10.77 -0.67
C ILE A 19 -2.90 11.97 -1.07
N ILE A 20 -3.46 12.87 -1.87
CA ILE A 20 -2.70 13.94 -2.52
C ILE A 20 -3.37 15.29 -2.26
N VAL A 21 -2.57 16.25 -1.79
CA VAL A 21 -3.02 17.62 -1.52
C VAL A 21 -3.41 18.34 -2.81
N GLU A 22 -4.41 19.20 -2.74
CA GLU A 22 -5.10 19.81 -3.90
C GLU A 22 -4.14 20.53 -4.85
N ASP A 23 -3.16 21.26 -4.31
CA ASP A 23 -2.17 22.05 -5.06
C ASP A 23 -1.36 21.25 -6.09
N VAL A 24 -1.18 19.95 -5.87
CA VAL A 24 -0.35 19.09 -6.73
C VAL A 24 -1.12 17.88 -7.28
N TYR A 25 -2.43 17.79 -7.02
CA TYR A 25 -3.22 16.60 -7.32
C TYR A 25 -3.15 16.21 -8.79
N ASP A 26 -3.50 17.15 -9.68
CA ASP A 26 -3.63 16.88 -11.11
C ASP A 26 -2.27 16.54 -11.74
N GLU A 27 -1.19 17.22 -11.32
CA GLU A 27 0.17 16.95 -11.80
C GLU A 27 0.64 15.54 -11.39
N VAL A 28 0.44 15.17 -10.12
CA VAL A 28 0.85 13.86 -9.60
C VAL A 28 0.02 12.75 -10.25
N VAL A 29 -1.30 12.92 -10.36
CA VAL A 29 -2.18 11.97 -11.05
C VAL A 29 -1.76 11.77 -12.51
N SER A 30 -1.51 12.84 -13.25
CA SER A 30 -1.07 12.76 -14.65
C SER A 30 0.22 11.94 -14.78
N LYS A 31 1.23 12.23 -13.97
CA LYS A 31 2.51 11.49 -13.95
C LYS A 31 2.32 10.02 -13.55
N MET A 32 1.45 9.73 -12.57
CA MET A 32 1.14 8.35 -12.19
C MET A 32 0.48 7.57 -13.33
N VAL A 33 -0.47 8.17 -14.04
CA VAL A 33 -1.17 7.55 -15.18
C VAL A 33 -0.20 7.27 -16.32
N GLU A 34 0.65 8.23 -16.68
CA GLU A 34 1.65 8.06 -17.74
C GLU A 34 2.58 6.87 -17.45
N ILE A 35 3.18 6.83 -16.25
CA ILE A 35 4.08 5.74 -15.86
C ILE A 35 3.35 4.39 -15.85
N THR A 36 2.09 4.38 -15.39
CA THR A 36 1.29 3.15 -15.28
C THR A 36 0.93 2.59 -16.66
N LYS A 37 0.56 3.44 -17.62
CA LYS A 37 0.24 3.02 -19.00
C LYS A 37 1.43 2.44 -19.76
N ALA A 38 2.65 2.83 -19.38
CA ALA A 38 3.88 2.29 -19.97
C ALA A 38 4.27 0.91 -19.42
N MET A 39 3.56 0.37 -18.41
CA MET A 39 3.89 -0.91 -17.79
C MET A 39 3.51 -2.09 -18.69
N LYS A 40 4.41 -3.05 -18.80
CA LYS A 40 4.12 -4.34 -19.42
C LYS A 40 3.50 -5.30 -18.41
N VAL A 41 2.29 -5.77 -18.71
CA VAL A 41 1.63 -6.89 -18.03
C VAL A 41 1.90 -8.16 -18.82
N GLY A 42 2.26 -9.27 -18.17
CA GLY A 42 2.51 -10.52 -18.88
C GLY A 42 3.23 -11.60 -18.09
N ASN A 43 3.81 -12.58 -18.81
CA ASN A 43 4.55 -13.70 -18.22
C ASN A 43 5.75 -13.16 -17.39
N PRO A 44 5.85 -13.51 -16.09
CA PRO A 44 6.95 -13.06 -15.23
C PRO A 44 8.34 -13.59 -15.62
N GLU A 45 8.43 -14.62 -16.48
CA GLU A 45 9.70 -15.08 -17.04
C GLU A 45 10.31 -14.09 -18.04
N ASP A 46 9.50 -13.22 -18.64
CA ASP A 46 10.00 -12.13 -19.47
C ASP A 46 10.51 -10.99 -18.59
N LYS A 47 11.81 -10.70 -18.68
CA LYS A 47 12.50 -9.62 -17.95
C LYS A 47 11.88 -8.22 -18.14
N ASN A 48 11.11 -8.02 -19.21
CA ASN A 48 10.45 -6.73 -19.49
C ASN A 48 9.08 -6.63 -18.82
N THR A 49 8.53 -7.72 -18.29
CA THR A 49 7.27 -7.73 -17.54
C THR A 49 7.46 -7.02 -16.21
N PHE A 50 6.65 -6.00 -15.96
CA PHE A 50 6.62 -5.33 -14.65
C PHE A 50 5.51 -5.90 -13.75
N VAL A 51 4.38 -6.29 -14.33
CA VAL A 51 3.19 -6.79 -13.61
C VAL A 51 2.87 -8.20 -14.10
N GLY A 52 2.95 -9.17 -13.19
CA GLY A 52 2.62 -10.56 -13.45
C GLY A 52 1.15 -10.87 -13.19
N PRO A 53 0.74 -12.15 -13.27
CA PRO A 53 -0.59 -12.56 -12.88
C PRO A 53 -0.80 -12.44 -11.36
N VAL A 54 -2.04 -12.41 -10.93
CA VAL A 54 -2.41 -12.64 -9.53
C VAL A 54 -2.38 -14.13 -9.19
N ASN A 55 -2.39 -14.47 -7.90
CA ASN A 55 -2.04 -15.80 -7.39
C ASN A 55 -2.87 -16.94 -7.97
N ASP A 56 -4.20 -16.77 -8.01
CA ASP A 56 -5.13 -17.81 -8.42
C ASP A 56 -6.46 -17.20 -8.90
N LYS A 57 -7.39 -18.08 -9.28
CA LYS A 57 -8.73 -17.70 -9.76
C LYS A 57 -9.55 -16.97 -8.70
N ASN A 58 -9.48 -17.36 -7.44
CA ASN A 58 -10.28 -16.74 -6.39
C ASN A 58 -9.81 -15.30 -6.14
N ALA A 59 -8.49 -15.08 -6.13
CA ALA A 59 -7.90 -13.75 -6.08
C ALA A 59 -8.31 -12.93 -7.31
N PHE A 60 -8.25 -13.53 -8.50
CA PHE A 60 -8.70 -12.88 -9.74
C PHE A 60 -10.16 -12.43 -9.68
N ASP A 61 -11.06 -13.34 -9.31
CA ASP A 61 -12.50 -13.06 -9.20
C ASP A 61 -12.76 -11.99 -8.12
N LYS A 62 -12.10 -12.09 -6.96
CA LYS A 62 -12.21 -11.08 -5.89
C LYS A 62 -11.75 -9.71 -6.39
N ILE A 63 -10.56 -9.61 -6.97
CA ILE A 63 -9.98 -8.33 -7.38
C ILE A 63 -10.81 -7.71 -8.51
N THR A 64 -11.22 -8.50 -9.50
CA THR A 64 -12.05 -8.01 -10.61
C THR A 64 -13.45 -7.57 -10.17
N SER A 65 -14.00 -8.14 -9.09
CA SER A 65 -15.26 -7.65 -8.49
C SER A 65 -15.16 -6.20 -7.97
N TYR A 66 -13.96 -5.71 -7.64
CA TYR A 66 -13.76 -4.32 -7.23
C TYR A 66 -13.78 -3.34 -8.40
N PHE A 67 -13.81 -3.79 -9.66
CA PHE A 67 -13.97 -2.87 -10.79
C PHE A 67 -15.33 -2.17 -10.73
N GLU A 68 -16.42 -2.92 -10.48
CA GLU A 68 -17.75 -2.33 -10.32
C GLU A 68 -17.82 -1.37 -9.13
N VAL A 69 -17.19 -1.72 -8.01
CA VAL A 69 -17.07 -0.84 -6.84
C VAL A 69 -16.33 0.45 -7.21
N GLY A 70 -15.21 0.33 -7.93
CA GLY A 70 -14.40 1.48 -8.30
C GLY A 70 -15.06 2.41 -9.31
N GLU A 71 -15.80 1.89 -10.29
CA GLU A 71 -16.59 2.73 -11.20
C GLU A 71 -17.75 3.45 -10.49
N ALA A 72 -18.25 2.91 -9.38
CA ALA A 72 -19.29 3.56 -8.57
C ALA A 72 -18.72 4.59 -7.59
N GLU A 73 -17.52 4.37 -7.06
CA GLU A 73 -16.92 5.19 -6.00
C GLU A 73 -15.90 6.22 -6.50
N GLY A 74 -15.52 6.17 -7.77
CA GLY A 74 -14.55 7.08 -8.36
C GLY A 74 -14.54 7.01 -9.88
N ARG A 75 -13.46 7.50 -10.47
CA ARG A 75 -13.28 7.55 -11.92
C ARG A 75 -12.04 6.78 -12.36
N CYS A 76 -12.21 5.79 -13.23
CA CYS A 76 -11.07 5.05 -13.79
C CYS A 76 -10.28 5.93 -14.78
N VAL A 77 -8.97 6.06 -14.58
CA VAL A 77 -8.08 6.84 -15.47
C VAL A 77 -7.06 5.97 -16.23
N THR A 78 -6.90 4.71 -15.81
CA THR A 78 -6.13 3.68 -16.51
C THR A 78 -6.50 2.30 -15.95
N GLY A 79 -6.34 1.24 -16.74
CA GLY A 79 -6.65 -0.14 -16.34
C GLY A 79 -8.14 -0.48 -16.49
N GLY A 80 -8.71 -1.10 -15.46
CA GLY A 80 -10.13 -1.55 -15.44
C GLY A 80 -10.39 -2.76 -16.32
N LYS A 81 -9.35 -3.54 -16.63
CA LYS A 81 -9.42 -4.71 -17.51
C LYS A 81 -8.66 -5.87 -16.90
N ALA A 82 -9.12 -7.06 -17.22
CA ALA A 82 -8.49 -8.31 -16.82
C ALA A 82 -8.69 -9.36 -17.91
N ASP A 83 -7.73 -10.28 -18.02
CA ASP A 83 -7.77 -11.42 -18.94
C ASP A 83 -7.40 -12.68 -18.16
N GLY A 84 -8.39 -13.55 -17.96
CA GLY A 84 -8.25 -14.84 -17.30
C GLY A 84 -8.00 -16.02 -18.25
N SER A 85 -7.83 -15.78 -19.56
CA SER A 85 -7.85 -16.84 -20.58
C SER A 85 -6.59 -17.73 -20.58
N LYS A 86 -5.43 -17.17 -20.21
CA LYS A 86 -4.12 -17.86 -20.20
C LYS A 86 -3.42 -17.85 -18.85
N GLY A 87 -3.95 -17.07 -17.92
CA GLY A 87 -3.40 -16.78 -16.61
C GLY A 87 -4.22 -15.67 -15.98
N TRP A 88 -4.01 -15.37 -14.71
CA TRP A 88 -4.87 -14.45 -13.97
C TRP A 88 -4.35 -13.01 -14.08
N PHE A 89 -4.43 -12.41 -15.28
CA PHE A 89 -3.83 -11.10 -15.54
C PHE A 89 -4.82 -9.96 -15.29
N ILE A 90 -4.40 -8.99 -14.50
CA ILE A 90 -5.19 -7.79 -14.19
C ILE A 90 -4.35 -6.57 -14.51
N ASP A 91 -4.89 -5.65 -15.31
CA ASP A 91 -4.18 -4.43 -15.69
C ASP A 91 -4.04 -3.50 -14.46
N PRO A 92 -2.89 -2.83 -14.27
CA PRO A 92 -2.72 -1.78 -13.28
C PRO A 92 -3.79 -0.71 -13.39
N THR A 93 -4.63 -0.63 -12.37
CA THR A 93 -5.84 0.17 -12.37
C THR A 93 -5.73 1.32 -11.38
N ILE A 94 -6.10 2.53 -11.82
CA ILE A 94 -6.13 3.72 -10.97
C ILE A 94 -7.53 4.32 -11.01
N TYR A 95 -8.15 4.43 -9.85
CA TYR A 95 -9.37 5.20 -9.61
C TYR A 95 -9.00 6.51 -8.94
N VAL A 96 -9.47 7.63 -9.50
CA VAL A 96 -9.27 8.97 -8.94
C VAL A 96 -10.58 9.53 -8.41
N ASP A 97 -10.48 10.66 -7.70
CA ASP A 97 -11.60 11.36 -7.09
C ASP A 97 -12.39 10.47 -6.10
N VAL A 98 -11.69 9.52 -5.45
CA VAL A 98 -12.29 8.55 -4.52
C VAL A 98 -12.47 9.17 -3.13
N ALA A 99 -13.67 9.03 -2.55
CA ALA A 99 -13.97 9.51 -1.20
C ALA A 99 -13.18 8.74 -0.13
N SER A 100 -12.75 9.43 0.94
CA SER A 100 -11.87 8.87 1.97
C SER A 100 -12.46 7.70 2.78
N ASP A 101 -13.80 7.61 2.82
CA ASP A 101 -14.59 6.61 3.54
C ASP A 101 -15.20 5.54 2.61
N SER A 102 -14.88 5.59 1.31
CA SER A 102 -15.35 4.61 0.34
C SER A 102 -14.75 3.22 0.56
N ARG A 103 -15.38 2.17 0.05
CA ARG A 103 -14.88 0.80 0.19
C ARG A 103 -13.48 0.63 -0.40
N LEU A 104 -13.19 1.25 -1.55
CA LEU A 104 -11.84 1.27 -2.15
C LEU A 104 -10.77 1.87 -1.23
N MET A 105 -11.14 2.79 -0.34
CA MET A 105 -10.23 3.44 0.61
C MET A 105 -10.16 2.73 1.97
N GLN A 106 -10.98 1.70 2.21
CA GLN A 106 -11.08 1.00 3.49
C GLN A 106 -10.67 -0.48 3.41
N GLU A 107 -11.10 -1.19 2.36
CA GLU A 107 -10.97 -2.64 2.26
C GLU A 107 -9.64 -3.08 1.60
N GLU A 108 -9.05 -4.18 2.09
CA GLU A 108 -7.87 -4.76 1.46
C GLU A 108 -8.23 -5.58 0.20
N ILE A 109 -7.89 -5.02 -0.96
CA ILE A 109 -8.11 -5.65 -2.28
C ILE A 109 -7.06 -6.73 -2.57
N PHE A 110 -5.79 -6.46 -2.22
CA PHE A 110 -4.64 -7.34 -2.49
C PHE A 110 -4.36 -7.59 -3.99
N GLY A 111 -4.59 -6.57 -4.82
CA GLY A 111 -4.42 -6.60 -6.27
C GLY A 111 -3.89 -5.27 -6.84
N PRO A 112 -3.69 -5.17 -8.16
CA PRO A 112 -3.09 -4.00 -8.78
C PRO A 112 -4.11 -2.86 -8.98
N ILE A 113 -4.82 -2.48 -7.92
CA ILE A 113 -5.80 -1.38 -7.88
C ILE A 113 -5.30 -0.31 -6.91
N LEU A 114 -5.27 0.94 -7.37
CA LEU A 114 -4.90 2.12 -6.60
C LEU A 114 -6.07 3.11 -6.56
N ALA A 115 -6.53 3.45 -5.36
CA ALA A 115 -7.49 4.52 -5.12
C ALA A 115 -6.75 5.83 -4.81
N VAL A 116 -7.18 6.93 -5.44
CA VAL A 116 -6.55 8.25 -5.28
C VAL A 116 -7.56 9.25 -4.73
N CYS A 117 -7.29 9.74 -3.53
CA CYS A 117 -8.12 10.68 -2.80
C CYS A 117 -7.49 12.08 -2.83
N LYS A 118 -8.27 13.09 -3.20
CA LYS A 118 -7.88 14.51 -3.16
C LYS A 118 -8.20 15.05 -1.77
N VAL A 119 -7.25 15.75 -1.17
CA VAL A 119 -7.44 16.42 0.12
C VAL A 119 -7.00 17.87 0.02
N LYS A 120 -7.54 18.74 0.86
CA LYS A 120 -7.23 20.17 0.87
C LYS A 120 -5.79 20.42 1.29
N ASP A 121 -5.36 19.83 2.39
CA ASP A 121 -4.06 20.12 3.00
C ASP A 121 -3.43 18.89 3.67
N PHE A 122 -2.23 19.09 4.23
CA PHE A 122 -1.48 18.01 4.86
C PHE A 122 -2.14 17.48 6.14
N ASP A 123 -2.91 18.31 6.85
CA ASP A 123 -3.58 17.93 8.08
C ASP A 123 -4.76 17.01 7.78
N GLU A 124 -5.52 17.33 6.74
CA GLU A 124 -6.52 16.43 6.19
C GLU A 124 -5.89 15.14 5.65
N ALA A 125 -4.74 15.23 4.97
CA ALA A 125 -4.04 14.06 4.46
C ALA A 125 -3.72 13.04 5.57
N LEU A 126 -3.26 13.50 6.74
CA LEU A 126 -2.99 12.64 7.90
C LEU A 126 -4.27 12.04 8.48
N LYS A 127 -5.36 12.81 8.55
CA LYS A 127 -6.67 12.30 9.00
C LYS A 127 -7.16 11.17 8.09
N VAL A 128 -7.15 11.38 6.77
CA VAL A 128 -7.55 10.36 5.79
C VAL A 128 -6.61 9.16 5.82
N ALA A 129 -5.32 9.38 6.02
CA ALA A 129 -4.35 8.29 6.10
C ALA A 129 -4.59 7.36 7.29
N ASN A 130 -4.90 7.93 8.46
CA ASN A 130 -5.20 7.16 9.67
C ASN A 130 -6.64 6.62 9.72
N ASN A 131 -7.52 7.05 8.82
CA ASN A 131 -8.92 6.63 8.77
C ASN A 131 -9.09 5.26 8.10
N THR A 132 -8.47 4.23 8.66
CA THR A 132 -8.77 2.81 8.34
C THR A 132 -8.58 1.97 9.61
N GLU A 133 -9.06 0.74 9.59
CA GLU A 133 -8.79 -0.21 10.67
C GLU A 133 -7.34 -0.73 10.71
N TYR A 134 -6.50 -0.35 9.74
CA TYR A 134 -5.14 -0.87 9.56
C TYR A 134 -4.07 0.16 9.94
N GLY A 135 -2.87 -0.34 10.25
CA GLY A 135 -1.74 0.48 10.69
C GLY A 135 -0.38 -0.11 10.29
N LEU A 136 -0.25 -0.68 9.08
CA LEU A 136 0.95 -1.43 8.67
C LEU A 136 2.06 -0.54 8.09
N THR A 137 1.88 -0.03 6.87
CA THR A 137 2.88 0.81 6.19
C THR A 137 2.31 2.12 5.69
N GLY A 138 3.17 3.12 5.58
CA GLY A 138 2.84 4.41 4.98
C GLY A 138 4.06 5.10 4.41
N ALA A 139 3.84 6.00 3.46
CA ALA A 139 4.91 6.87 2.97
C ALA A 139 4.42 8.30 2.81
N VAL A 140 5.27 9.25 3.19
CA VAL A 140 5.06 10.67 2.93
C VAL A 140 6.14 11.15 1.96
N ILE A 141 5.72 11.79 0.88
CA ILE A 141 6.59 12.44 -0.10
C ILE A 141 6.45 13.94 0.12
N SER A 142 7.49 14.57 0.69
CA SER A 142 7.50 16.00 0.98
C SER A 142 8.93 16.51 1.15
N ASN A 143 9.16 17.74 0.68
CA ASN A 143 10.37 18.51 1.00
C ASN A 143 10.18 19.43 2.21
N ASN A 144 8.97 19.52 2.76
CA ASN A 144 8.70 20.31 3.96
C ASN A 144 9.06 19.51 5.21
N ARG A 145 10.10 19.96 5.92
CA ARG A 145 10.58 19.33 7.15
C ARG A 145 9.49 19.22 8.23
N MET A 146 8.64 20.23 8.37
CA MET A 146 7.58 20.24 9.37
C MET A 146 6.52 19.18 9.07
N ASN A 147 6.17 18.98 7.80
CA ASN A 147 5.25 17.92 7.40
C ASN A 147 5.82 16.52 7.67
N LEU A 148 7.11 16.32 7.39
CA LEU A 148 7.77 15.04 7.68
C LEU A 148 7.80 14.74 9.19
N GLU A 149 8.14 15.72 10.02
CA GLU A 149 8.15 15.54 11.49
C GLU A 149 6.74 15.40 12.07
N LYS A 150 5.75 16.10 11.51
CA LYS A 150 4.35 15.90 11.88
C LYS A 150 3.90 14.48 11.57
N ALA A 151 4.15 13.98 10.36
CA ALA A 151 3.84 12.60 10.00
C ALA A 151 4.60 11.57 10.85
N ARG A 152 5.84 11.85 11.27
CA ARG A 152 6.57 10.97 12.18
C ARG A 152 5.80 10.71 13.48
N ASN A 153 5.11 11.72 13.98
CA ASN A 153 4.38 11.64 15.24
C ASN A 153 2.91 11.23 15.04
N GLU A 154 2.30 11.64 13.93
CA GLU A 154 0.85 11.55 13.74
C GLU A 154 0.42 10.52 12.69
N PHE A 155 1.28 10.05 11.79
CA PHE A 155 0.94 9.01 10.82
C PHE A 155 1.11 7.63 11.47
N HIS A 156 0.00 7.04 11.94
CA HIS A 156 0.01 5.89 12.84
C HIS A 156 0.14 4.56 12.07
N VAL A 157 1.36 4.27 11.63
CA VAL A 157 1.73 2.99 11.01
C VAL A 157 3.02 2.43 11.59
N GLY A 158 3.13 1.11 11.60
CA GLY A 158 4.30 0.42 12.13
C GLY A 158 5.58 0.63 11.30
N ASN A 159 5.46 0.85 9.99
CA ASN A 159 6.58 1.14 9.10
C ASN A 159 6.30 2.39 8.25
N LEU A 160 6.82 3.53 8.71
CA LEU A 160 6.72 4.81 8.01
C LEU A 160 7.97 5.09 7.17
N TYR A 161 7.77 5.55 5.95
CA TYR A 161 8.83 5.88 5.00
C TYR A 161 8.73 7.33 4.53
N PHE A 162 9.86 8.01 4.37
CA PHE A 162 9.90 9.36 3.81
C PHE A 162 10.61 9.39 2.47
N ASN A 163 10.02 10.06 1.48
CA ASN A 163 10.61 10.30 0.15
C ASN A 163 11.07 9.02 -0.58
N ARG A 164 10.34 7.92 -0.36
CA ARG A 164 10.56 6.61 -1.02
C ARG A 164 9.30 5.75 -0.99
N LYS A 165 9.36 4.59 -1.64
CA LYS A 165 8.30 3.56 -1.59
C LYS A 165 8.08 3.03 -0.17
N CYS A 166 6.83 2.68 0.17
CA CYS A 166 6.41 2.04 1.43
C CYS A 166 6.54 0.51 1.47
N THR A 167 7.13 -0.09 0.43
CA THR A 167 7.29 -1.55 0.30
C THR A 167 8.75 -1.98 0.43
N GLY A 168 8.98 -3.28 0.63
CA GLY A 168 10.31 -3.89 0.57
C GLY A 168 11.20 -3.50 1.74
N ALA A 169 10.69 -3.73 2.95
CA ALA A 169 11.46 -3.69 4.18
C ALA A 169 12.61 -4.72 4.12
N ILE A 170 13.75 -4.36 4.69
CA ILE A 170 14.96 -5.18 4.70
C ILE A 170 15.23 -5.62 6.14
N VAL A 171 15.45 -6.92 6.34
CA VAL A 171 15.78 -7.53 7.64
C VAL A 171 16.97 -6.81 8.29
N GLY A 172 16.86 -6.47 9.57
CA GLY A 172 17.88 -5.74 10.32
C GLY A 172 17.92 -4.22 10.06
N TYR A 173 17.27 -3.72 9.01
CA TYR A 173 17.24 -2.28 8.69
C TYR A 173 15.87 -1.66 8.90
N GLN A 174 14.80 -2.37 8.53
CA GLN A 174 13.41 -1.95 8.75
C GLN A 174 12.63 -3.13 9.34
N PRO A 175 12.73 -3.39 10.65
CA PRO A 175 11.89 -4.39 11.31
C PRO A 175 10.42 -4.21 10.96
N PHE A 176 9.77 -5.27 10.52
CA PHE A 176 8.48 -5.18 9.83
C PHE A 176 7.32 -5.70 10.68
N GLY A 177 6.27 -4.89 10.80
CA GLY A 177 5.08 -5.16 11.61
C GLY A 177 4.30 -3.87 11.80
N GLY A 178 3.07 -3.91 12.28
CA GLY A 178 2.32 -2.70 12.55
C GLY A 178 1.14 -2.84 13.47
N PHE A 179 0.36 -1.78 13.52
CA PHE A 179 -0.65 -1.52 14.54
C PHE A 179 -2.05 -1.95 14.10
N ASN A 180 -3.03 -1.78 14.99
CA ASN A 180 -4.45 -1.98 14.73
C ASN A 180 -4.74 -3.39 14.17
N MET A 181 -5.63 -3.51 13.18
CA MET A 181 -5.96 -4.79 12.54
C MET A 181 -4.84 -5.33 11.64
N SER A 182 -3.67 -4.66 11.58
CA SER A 182 -2.50 -5.19 10.88
C SER A 182 -1.72 -6.25 11.68
N GLY A 183 -2.08 -6.49 12.95
CA GLY A 183 -1.56 -7.59 13.75
C GLY A 183 -1.06 -7.16 15.13
N THR A 184 -0.14 -7.94 15.68
CA THR A 184 0.38 -7.78 17.06
C THR A 184 1.61 -6.88 17.17
N ASP A 185 1.96 -6.15 16.10
CA ASP A 185 3.23 -5.42 15.95
C ASP A 185 4.50 -6.25 16.27
N SER A 186 4.46 -7.56 16.05
CA SER A 186 5.63 -8.43 16.19
C SER A 186 6.65 -8.12 15.09
N LYS A 187 7.59 -7.21 15.36
CA LYS A 187 8.57 -6.67 14.41
C LYS A 187 9.55 -7.70 13.86
N ALA A 188 9.13 -8.46 12.84
CA ALA A 188 9.95 -9.46 12.17
C ALA A 188 11.25 -8.86 11.61
N GLY A 189 12.36 -9.55 11.81
CA GLY A 189 13.69 -9.08 11.42
C GLY A 189 14.24 -7.94 12.28
N GLY A 190 13.60 -7.62 13.41
CA GLY A 190 14.09 -6.70 14.43
C GLY A 190 14.70 -7.39 15.66
N PRO A 191 15.30 -6.61 16.56
CA PRO A 191 15.97 -7.13 17.76
C PRO A 191 15.00 -7.82 18.73
N ASP A 192 13.73 -7.43 18.72
CA ASP A 192 12.75 -7.91 19.71
C ASP A 192 12.05 -9.21 19.30
N TYR A 193 12.14 -9.61 18.03
CA TYR A 193 11.32 -10.70 17.49
C TYR A 193 11.62 -12.06 18.11
N LEU A 194 12.89 -12.34 18.41
CA LEU A 194 13.28 -13.63 19.00
C LEU A 194 12.76 -13.78 20.44
N ILE A 195 12.71 -12.68 21.20
CA ILE A 195 12.27 -12.68 22.60
C ILE A 195 10.80 -13.12 22.72
N LEU A 196 9.97 -12.83 21.71
CA LEU A 196 8.57 -13.27 21.65
C LEU A 196 8.39 -14.80 21.68
N HIS A 197 9.44 -15.56 21.37
CA HIS A 197 9.44 -17.01 21.28
C HIS A 197 10.25 -17.68 22.41
N MET A 198 10.63 -16.90 23.43
CA MET A 198 11.44 -17.35 24.56
C MET A 198 10.70 -17.15 25.89
N GLN A 199 11.15 -17.85 26.94
CA GLN A 199 10.68 -17.66 28.31
C GLN A 199 11.82 -17.10 29.17
N GLY A 200 11.56 -16.00 29.86
CA GLY A 200 12.51 -15.45 30.84
C GLY A 200 12.68 -16.37 32.04
N LYS A 201 13.91 -16.52 32.55
CA LYS A 201 14.22 -17.32 33.73
C LYS A 201 15.20 -16.57 34.63
N THR A 202 14.87 -16.46 35.91
CA THR A 202 15.76 -15.95 36.96
C THR A 202 16.13 -17.09 37.90
N ILE A 203 17.41 -17.19 38.26
CA ILE A 203 17.92 -18.18 39.22
C ILE A 203 18.68 -17.40 40.29
N SER A 204 18.37 -17.64 41.56
CA SER A 204 19.01 -17.00 42.72
C SER A 204 19.43 -18.07 43.71
N GLU A 205 20.69 -18.04 44.11
CA GLU A 205 21.29 -18.94 45.10
C GLU A 205 21.86 -18.09 46.23
N ALA A 206 21.51 -18.43 47.49
CA ALA A 206 22.08 -17.82 48.68
C ALA A 206 22.95 -18.87 49.39
N PHE A 207 24.19 -18.50 49.73
CA PHE A 207 25.16 -19.33 50.42
C PHE A 207 25.06 -19.21 51.94
#